data_AF-A0AB38X6J7-F1
#
_entry.id   AF-A0AB38X6J7-F1
#
_cell.length_a   1.000
_cell.length_b   1.000
_cell.length_c   1.000
_cell.angle_alpha   90.00
_cell.angle_beta   90.00
_cell.angle_gamma   90.00
#
_symmetry.space_group_name_H-M   'P 1'
#
loop_
_entity.id
_entity.type
_entity.pdbx_description
1 polymer ?
#
loop_
_entity_poly.entity_id
_entity_poly.type
_entity_poly.pdbx_seq_one_letter_code
_entity_poly.pdbx_strand_id
1 'polypeptide(L)'
;MFYFINEYILQKNSSVEHTAINRVKLFTHYKQPAKIVTKIYDRLLHRTITDFSLTDEQVINMFDYFQEATDLKQSVFLKADDIHLPIDYEISVGANYSQVSNGDTLVENVGFIPGTIGRVFYQEFFDPQGN
;
A
#
# COMPACT_ATOMS: atom_id res chain seq x y z
N MET A 1 -26.77 8.39 -0.20
CA MET A 1 -25.34 8.05 -0.30
C MET A 1 -25.06 7.68 -1.76
N PHE A 2 -24.04 8.28 -2.37
CA PHE A 2 -23.61 7.96 -3.74
C PHE A 2 -22.31 7.15 -3.73
N TYR A 3 -22.18 6.24 -4.70
CA TYR A 3 -20.97 5.45 -4.88
C TYR A 3 -20.47 5.60 -6.32
N PHE A 4 -19.23 6.05 -6.48
CA PHE A 4 -18.55 6.13 -7.77
C PHE A 4 -17.64 4.90 -7.90
N ILE A 5 -17.99 3.97 -8.78
CA ILE A 5 -17.27 2.70 -8.91
C ILE A 5 -16.11 2.85 -9.89
N ASN A 6 -14.90 2.59 -9.41
CA ASN A 6 -13.66 2.59 -10.17
C ASN A 6 -12.92 1.26 -9.98
N GLU A 7 -11.97 0.94 -10.85
CA GLU A 7 -11.09 -0.22 -10.66
C GLU A 7 -10.08 0.06 -9.54
N TYR A 8 -9.44 1.23 -9.59
CA TYR A 8 -8.34 1.63 -8.71
C TYR A 8 -8.30 3.16 -8.53
N ILE A 9 -7.43 3.61 -7.61
CA ILE A 9 -6.88 4.97 -7.56
C ILE A 9 -5.38 4.79 -7.37
N LEU A 10 -4.58 5.06 -8.39
CA LEU A 10 -3.13 4.91 -8.36
C LEU A 10 -2.44 6.27 -8.30
N GLN A 11 -1.11 6.30 -8.13
CA GLN A 11 -0.34 7.56 -8.16
C GLN A 11 -0.44 8.29 -9.51
N LYS A 12 -0.57 7.53 -10.61
CA LYS A 12 -0.77 8.07 -11.96
C LYS A 12 -2.13 7.64 -12.48
N ASN A 13 -3.07 8.58 -12.43
CA ASN A 13 -4.48 8.35 -12.75
C ASN A 13 -4.83 8.84 -14.14
N SER A 14 -5.88 8.26 -14.74
CA SER A 14 -6.47 8.77 -15.98
C SER A 14 -7.53 9.84 -15.69
N SER A 15 -8.12 10.40 -16.74
CA SER A 15 -9.24 11.35 -16.63
C SER A 15 -10.45 10.78 -15.90
N VAL A 16 -10.65 9.46 -15.93
CA VAL A 16 -11.77 8.78 -15.25
C VAL A 16 -11.62 8.88 -13.74
N GLU A 17 -10.47 8.50 -13.19
CA GLU A 17 -10.20 8.59 -11.76
C GLU A 17 -10.22 10.05 -11.29
N HIS A 18 -9.58 10.96 -12.03
CA HIS A 18 -9.64 12.40 -11.70
C HIS A 18 -11.08 12.94 -11.65
N THR A 19 -11.95 12.47 -12.53
CA THR A 19 -13.37 12.86 -12.52
C THR A 19 -14.09 12.31 -11.30
N ALA A 20 -13.85 11.05 -10.90
CA ALA A 20 -14.43 10.48 -9.68
C ALA A 20 -13.98 11.24 -8.42
N ILE A 21 -12.69 11.58 -8.34
CA ILE A 21 -12.10 12.39 -7.27
C ILE A 21 -12.76 13.77 -7.19
N ASN A 22 -12.92 14.46 -8.32
CA ASN A 22 -13.58 15.77 -8.34
C ASN A 22 -15.05 15.67 -7.92
N ARG A 23 -15.76 14.61 -8.35
CA ARG A 23 -17.15 14.35 -7.93
C ARG A 23 -17.27 14.12 -6.43
N VAL A 24 -16.44 13.26 -5.83
CA VAL A 24 -16.55 13.00 -4.38
C VAL A 24 -16.25 14.25 -3.55
N LYS A 25 -15.27 15.07 -3.98
CA LYS A 25 -14.97 16.37 -3.35
C LYS A 25 -16.12 17.35 -3.46
N LEU A 26 -16.75 17.46 -4.64
CA LEU A 26 -17.92 18.30 -4.85
C LEU A 26 -19.08 17.91 -3.94
N PHE A 27 -19.38 16.61 -3.84
CA PHE A 27 -20.47 16.12 -2.99
C PHE A 27 -20.16 16.36 -1.51
N THR A 28 -18.91 16.13 -1.08
CA THR A 28 -18.44 16.44 0.28
C THR A 28 -18.63 17.92 0.62
N HIS A 29 -18.27 18.84 -0.30
CA HIS A 29 -18.44 20.28 -0.13
C HIS A 29 -19.91 20.66 0.14
N TYR A 30 -20.84 20.03 -0.57
CA TYR A 30 -22.28 20.24 -0.38
C TYR A 30 -22.90 19.35 0.72
N LYS A 31 -22.07 18.71 1.56
CA LYS A 31 -22.50 17.80 2.64
C LYS A 31 -23.39 16.65 2.15
N GLN A 32 -23.25 16.26 0.89
CA GLN A 32 -23.94 15.12 0.31
C GLN A 32 -23.07 13.87 0.48
N PRO A 33 -23.55 12.80 1.15
CA PRO A 33 -22.75 11.60 1.36
C PRO A 33 -22.38 10.93 0.03
N ALA A 34 -21.09 10.80 -0.25
CA ALA A 34 -20.54 10.12 -1.42
C ALA A 34 -19.20 9.44 -1.12
N LYS A 35 -18.94 8.31 -1.78
CA LYS A 35 -17.66 7.59 -1.72
C LYS A 35 -17.22 7.11 -3.11
N ILE A 36 -15.92 6.95 -3.29
CA ILE A 36 -15.34 6.20 -4.42
C ILE A 36 -15.15 4.75 -3.96
N VAL A 37 -15.57 3.79 -4.77
CA VAL A 37 -15.33 2.36 -4.54
C VAL A 37 -14.24 1.89 -5.48
N THR A 38 -13.21 1.23 -4.97
CA THR A 38 -12.15 0.57 -5.77
C THR A 38 -12.24 -0.94 -5.63
N LYS A 39 -11.89 -1.68 -6.69
CA LYS A 39 -12.12 -3.13 -6.80
C LYS A 39 -10.85 -3.96 -6.90
N ILE A 40 -9.69 -3.33 -7.08
CA ILE A 40 -8.39 -3.99 -7.12
C ILE A 40 -7.69 -3.86 -5.78
N TYR A 41 -7.02 -4.92 -5.34
CA TYR A 41 -6.23 -4.92 -4.12
C TYR A 41 -5.06 -3.95 -4.25
N ASP A 42 -4.95 -3.02 -3.29
CA ASP A 42 -3.87 -2.04 -3.26
C ASP A 42 -3.44 -1.75 -1.82
N ARG A 43 -2.27 -2.27 -1.46
CA ARG A 43 -1.64 -2.11 -0.14
C ARG A 43 -1.22 -0.67 0.17
N LEU A 44 -1.14 0.17 -0.85
CA LEU A 44 -0.70 1.56 -0.74
C LEU A 44 -1.85 2.55 -0.90
N LEU A 45 -3.11 2.10 -1.06
CA LEU A 45 -4.25 2.96 -1.33
C LEU A 45 -4.36 4.12 -0.33
N HIS A 46 -4.37 3.81 0.98
CA HIS A 46 -4.48 4.80 2.05
C HIS A 46 -3.37 5.87 2.00
N ARG A 47 -2.17 5.52 1.50
CA ARG A 47 -1.12 6.50 1.22
C ARG A 47 -1.46 7.30 -0.05
N THR A 48 -1.75 6.61 -1.14
CA THR A 48 -1.98 7.22 -2.45
C THR A 48 -3.14 8.22 -2.45
N ILE A 49 -4.23 7.95 -1.72
CA ILE A 49 -5.37 8.87 -1.69
C ILE A 49 -5.04 10.21 -0.99
N THR A 50 -4.04 10.24 -0.11
CA THR A 50 -3.58 11.48 0.54
C THR A 50 -2.92 12.43 -0.45
N ASP A 51 -2.24 11.90 -1.48
CA ASP A 51 -1.65 12.69 -2.57
C ASP A 51 -2.73 13.45 -3.36
N PHE A 52 -3.97 12.95 -3.33
CA PHE A 52 -5.15 13.57 -3.94
C PHE A 52 -6.02 14.34 -2.95
N SER A 53 -5.57 14.54 -1.71
CA SER A 53 -6.34 15.20 -0.64
C SER A 53 -7.71 14.57 -0.40
N LEU A 54 -7.76 13.24 -0.37
CA LEU A 54 -8.92 12.46 0.03
C LEU A 54 -8.69 11.83 1.41
N THR A 55 -9.79 11.49 2.08
CA THR A 55 -9.78 10.76 3.35
C THR A 55 -10.33 9.34 3.19
N ASP A 56 -10.05 8.46 4.16
CA ASP A 56 -10.60 7.10 4.22
C ASP A 56 -12.14 7.08 4.29
N GLU A 57 -12.76 8.18 4.72
CA GLU A 57 -14.21 8.31 4.66
C GLU A 57 -14.75 8.43 3.23
N GLN A 58 -13.94 8.95 2.30
CA GLN A 58 -14.31 9.23 0.92
C GLN A 58 -13.98 8.10 -0.06
N VAL A 59 -13.19 7.11 0.36
CA VAL A 59 -12.77 5.98 -0.48
C VAL A 59 -13.02 4.67 0.26
N ILE A 60 -13.49 3.65 -0.44
CA ILE A 60 -13.61 2.30 0.09
C ILE A 60 -13.03 1.32 -0.93
N ASN A 61 -12.08 0.49 -0.51
CA ASN A 61 -11.62 -0.63 -1.31
C ASN A 61 -12.41 -1.89 -0.98
N MET A 62 -12.68 -2.70 -1.99
CA MET A 62 -13.37 -3.97 -1.82
C MET A 62 -12.62 -4.91 -0.86
N PHE A 63 -11.31 -5.04 -0.99
CA PHE A 63 -10.49 -5.89 -0.12
C PHE A 63 -10.39 -5.31 1.29
N ASP A 64 -10.17 -3.99 1.41
CA ASP A 64 -10.14 -3.33 2.72
C ASP A 64 -11.46 -3.49 3.49
N TYR A 65 -12.59 -3.50 2.78
CA TYR A 65 -13.90 -3.77 3.38
C TYR A 65 -14.00 -5.18 3.96
N PHE A 66 -13.61 -6.20 3.18
CA PHE A 66 -13.70 -7.59 3.64
C PHE A 66 -12.67 -7.96 4.70
N GLN A 67 -11.52 -7.26 4.74
CA GLN A 67 -10.50 -7.44 5.78
C GLN A 67 -10.70 -6.50 6.99
N GLU A 68 -11.81 -5.74 7.02
CA GLU A 68 -12.16 -4.79 8.08
C GLU A 68 -11.11 -3.68 8.32
N ALA A 69 -10.36 -3.31 7.28
CA ALA A 69 -9.29 -2.30 7.33
C ALA A 69 -9.70 -0.95 6.72
N THR A 70 -10.94 -0.51 6.92
CA THR A 70 -11.47 0.72 6.27
C THR A 70 -11.22 2.03 7.04
N ASP A 71 -10.77 1.96 8.29
CA ASP A 71 -10.55 3.12 9.18
C ASP A 71 -9.20 2.99 9.90
N LEU A 72 -8.11 3.05 9.12
CA LEU A 72 -6.75 2.92 9.62
C LEU A 72 -6.25 4.27 10.15
N LYS A 73 -6.70 4.65 11.35
CA LYS A 73 -6.35 5.94 12.01
C LYS A 73 -4.87 6.13 12.31
N GLN A 74 -4.09 5.05 12.35
CA GLN A 74 -2.64 5.10 12.52
C GLN A 74 -1.96 4.29 11.42
N SER A 75 -1.14 4.96 10.61
CA SER A 75 -0.18 4.27 9.75
C SER A 75 0.92 3.65 10.61
N VAL A 76 0.69 2.43 11.10
CA VAL A 76 1.78 1.59 11.59
C VAL A 76 2.50 1.07 10.36
N PHE A 77 3.79 1.38 10.24
CA PHE A 77 4.64 0.86 9.17
C PHE A 77 5.82 0.13 9.78
N LEU A 78 6.15 -1.01 9.19
CA LEU A 78 7.35 -1.77 9.53
C LEU A 78 8.57 -1.10 8.89
N LYS A 79 9.64 -0.98 9.66
CA LYS A 79 10.97 -0.60 9.19
C LYS A 79 11.86 -1.83 9.08
N ALA A 80 12.99 -1.69 8.39
CA ALA A 80 14.03 -2.72 8.32
C ALA A 80 14.42 -3.25 9.71
N ASP A 81 14.59 -2.34 10.68
CA ASP A 81 14.97 -2.68 12.05
C ASP A 81 13.90 -3.47 12.83
N ASP A 82 12.65 -3.46 12.35
CA ASP A 82 11.55 -4.24 12.95
C ASP A 82 11.57 -5.71 12.46
N ILE A 83 12.40 -6.03 11.47
CA ILE A 83 12.58 -7.39 10.97
C ILE A 83 13.61 -8.11 11.85
N HIS A 84 13.16 -9.14 12.56
CA HIS A 84 14.01 -9.96 13.41
C HIS A 84 14.72 -11.05 12.58
N LEU A 85 15.85 -10.67 11.96
CA LEU A 85 16.71 -11.62 11.24
C LEU A 85 17.68 -12.34 12.21
N PRO A 86 18.02 -13.62 11.97
CA PRO A 86 19.10 -14.29 12.68
C PRO A 86 20.43 -13.54 12.56
N ILE A 87 21.19 -13.48 13.65
CA ILE A 87 22.45 -12.71 13.70
C ILE A 87 23.53 -13.23 12.74
N ASP A 88 23.46 -14.52 12.38
CA ASP A 88 24.41 -15.18 11.50
C ASP A 88 24.09 -14.94 10.01
N TYR A 89 22.98 -14.26 9.68
CA TYR A 89 22.58 -14.00 8.30
C TYR A 89 23.27 -12.76 7.75
N GLU A 90 23.66 -12.82 6.48
CA GLU A 90 24.31 -11.73 5.76
C GLU A 90 23.28 -10.93 4.98
N ILE A 91 23.42 -9.60 5.00
CA ILE A 91 22.50 -8.68 4.30
C ILE A 91 23.28 -7.94 3.21
N SER A 92 22.86 -8.13 1.96
CA SER A 92 23.32 -7.34 0.81
C SER A 92 22.29 -6.26 0.48
N VAL A 93 22.67 -4.99 0.65
CA VAL A 93 21.76 -3.85 0.47
C VAL A 93 21.66 -3.45 -0.99
N GLY A 94 20.45 -3.54 -1.55
CA GLY A 94 20.12 -3.06 -2.89
C GLY A 94 19.24 -1.80 -2.88
N ALA A 95 19.06 -1.21 -4.07
CA ALA A 95 18.32 0.06 -4.22
C ALA A 95 16.79 -0.09 -4.00
N ASN A 96 16.22 -1.25 -4.33
CA ASN A 96 14.77 -1.52 -4.23
C ASN A 96 14.44 -2.58 -3.18
N TYR A 97 15.34 -3.54 -2.98
CA TYR A 97 15.23 -4.60 -1.99
C TYR A 97 16.62 -4.92 -1.44
N SER A 98 16.68 -5.46 -0.22
CA SER A 98 17.88 -6.09 0.34
C SER A 98 17.74 -7.60 0.26
N GLN A 99 18.85 -8.28 0.01
CA GLN A 99 18.93 -9.74 -0.01
C GLN A 99 19.49 -10.23 1.33
N VAL A 100 18.89 -11.28 1.88
CA VAL A 100 19.32 -11.92 3.11
C VAL A 100 19.76 -13.34 2.79
N SER A 101 20.97 -13.68 3.19
CA SER A 101 21.58 -14.99 2.92
C SER A 101 22.01 -15.69 4.19
N ASN A 102 21.87 -17.01 4.21
CA ASN A 102 22.48 -17.89 5.20
C ASN A 102 23.67 -18.61 4.56
N GLY A 103 24.88 -18.09 4.79
CA GLY A 103 26.05 -18.47 4.02
C GLY A 103 25.83 -18.22 2.52
N ASP A 104 26.08 -19.23 1.69
CA ASP A 104 25.91 -19.13 0.23
C ASP A 104 24.45 -19.25 -0.26
N THR A 105 23.49 -19.42 0.65
CA THR A 105 22.08 -19.63 0.29
C THR A 105 21.26 -18.36 0.48
N LEU A 106 20.64 -17.87 -0.60
CA LEU A 106 19.64 -16.81 -0.52
C LEU A 106 18.38 -17.35 0.17
N VAL A 107 17.92 -16.69 1.23
CA VAL A 107 16.76 -17.13 2.03
C VAL A 107 15.62 -16.12 2.05
N GLU A 108 15.91 -14.84 1.81
CA GLU A 108 14.86 -13.82 1.78
C GLU A 108 15.24 -12.60 0.94
N ASN A 109 14.25 -11.98 0.30
CA ASN A 109 14.30 -10.61 -0.19
C ASN A 109 13.40 -9.71 0.66
N VAL A 110 13.96 -8.63 1.20
CA VAL A 110 13.21 -7.57 1.88
C VAL A 110 13.03 -6.39 0.93
N GLY A 111 11.82 -6.22 0.40
CA GLY A 111 11.47 -5.11 -0.47
C GLY A 111 11.06 -3.86 0.30
N PHE A 112 11.40 -2.68 -0.19
CA PHE A 112 11.04 -1.40 0.45
C PHE A 112 10.04 -0.59 -0.36
N ILE A 113 9.23 0.22 0.32
CA ILE A 113 8.26 1.09 -0.34
C ILE A 113 9.02 2.25 -1.01
N PRO A 114 8.88 2.46 -2.34
CA PRO A 114 9.54 3.57 -3.02
C PRO A 114 9.22 4.93 -2.42
N GLY A 115 10.23 5.81 -2.42
CA GLY A 115 10.11 7.17 -1.86
C GLY A 115 9.91 7.21 -0.35
N THR A 116 10.34 6.18 0.38
CA THR A 116 10.35 6.13 1.85
C THR A 116 11.72 5.69 2.34
N ILE A 117 12.02 5.97 3.62
CA ILE A 117 13.28 5.55 4.25
C ILE A 117 13.02 4.27 5.03
N GLY A 118 13.51 3.15 4.50
CA GLY A 118 13.53 1.85 5.18
C GLY A 118 12.17 1.25 5.52
N ARG A 119 11.06 1.73 4.94
CA ARG A 119 9.75 1.12 5.19
C ARG A 119 9.60 -0.15 4.38
N VAL A 120 9.36 -1.26 5.06
CA VAL A 120 9.21 -2.58 4.48
C VAL A 120 7.91 -2.64 3.68
N PHE A 121 8.02 -3.09 2.44
CA PHE A 121 6.88 -3.35 1.57
C PHE A 121 6.54 -4.83 1.54
N TYR A 122 7.51 -5.71 1.40
CA TYR A 122 7.29 -7.16 1.42
C TYR A 122 8.53 -7.89 1.95
N GLN A 123 8.30 -9.11 2.38
CA GLN A 123 9.32 -10.13 2.61
C GLN A 123 8.97 -11.30 1.70
N GLU A 124 9.89 -11.69 0.85
CA GLU A 124 9.80 -12.86 -0.02
C GLU A 124 10.78 -13.88 0.53
N PHE A 125 10.27 -15.03 0.98
CA PHE A 125 11.08 -16.09 1.57
C PHE A 125 11.35 -17.17 0.53
N PHE A 126 12.59 -17.65 0.48
CA PHE A 126 13.02 -18.69 -0.45
C PHE A 126 13.21 -20.02 0.26
N ASP A 127 12.75 -21.09 -0.40
CA ASP A 127 13.15 -22.44 -0.03
C ASP A 127 14.59 -22.74 -0.52
N PRO A 128 15.21 -23.87 -0.12
CA PRO A 128 16.55 -24.26 -0.60
C PRO A 128 16.68 -24.47 -2.12
N GLN A 129 15.58 -24.50 -2.85
CA GLN A 129 15.54 -24.59 -4.32
C GLN A 129 15.38 -23.21 -4.99
N GLY A 130 15.22 -22.14 -4.20
CA GLY A 130 15.02 -20.78 -4.67
C GLY A 130 13.59 -20.48 -5.13
N ASN A 131 12.60 -21.27 -4.69
CA ASN A 131 11.18 -21.00 -4.93
C ASN A 131 10.57 -20.08 -3.88
#